data_AF-A0A4P9C5F9-F1
#
_entry.id   AF-A0A4P9C5F9-F1
#
_cell.length_a   1.000
_cell.length_b   1.000
_cell.length_c   1.000
_cell.angle_alpha   90.00
_cell.angle_beta   90.00
_cell.angle_gamma   90.00
#
_symmetry.space_group_name_H-M   'P 1'
#
loop_
_entity.id
_entity.type
_entity.pdbx_description
1 polymer ?
#
loop_
_entity_poly.entity_id
_entity_poly.type
_entity_poly.pdbx_seq_one_letter_code
_entity_poly.pdbx_strand_id
1 'polypeptide(L)'
;MSEACQNENKKSSKIKGIVMIAICIRVIVLLFIAFFANNMSEGFVGSSTYYDDYRYEKGAEYYAQNATSLIDVSAFMSAFASVGDWVGNKLSNPFESTPLWYWIVCILTYLTKTVWSIRILNILLASFTIVYVFRFTDLIYGDRTATKASYLLALLPYPVIFSCFSYKDQLVMFITFYLLYIAEKYRMSNVIKKKDIFAVLIFSLMLMLTRSGFSILLFLVCFVIAFVKKLTDIKKYKKKLLAIGFFGIITICILLIQYSDIIIYKFEYYIIRHENTLDKTTIAYLTINGIRDIYKLPFTYIFSMIMPIEMFGEVTSWYSIVANFNIIMCPISVGAALYVFKKKPDKLVYWCCLMLYIFSIITSINIFRHYYSLIPFSLIFFSDYWCRASGIEKLICGLVSLTYATLLIVFYGVLQ
;
A
#
# COMPACT_ATOMS: atom_id res chain seq x y z
N MET A 1 -17.20 32.81 17.16
CA MET A 1 -16.71 31.58 16.51
C MET A 1 -15.26 31.83 16.10
N SER A 2 -14.27 31.14 16.67
CA SER A 2 -12.85 31.47 16.47
C SER A 2 -12.35 31.11 15.06
N GLU A 3 -11.35 31.83 14.53
CA GLU A 3 -10.72 31.54 13.23
C GLU A 3 -10.21 30.09 13.11
N ALA A 4 -9.79 29.49 14.21
CA ALA A 4 -9.41 28.07 14.27
C ALA A 4 -10.58 27.14 13.92
N CYS A 5 -11.79 27.43 14.44
CA CYS A 5 -13.01 26.67 14.14
C CYS A 5 -13.41 26.81 12.66
N GLN A 6 -13.26 28.01 12.09
CA GLN A 6 -13.51 28.24 10.66
C GLN A 6 -12.50 27.51 9.76
N ASN A 7 -11.22 27.48 10.14
CA ASN A 7 -10.18 26.75 9.41
C ASN A 7 -10.36 25.23 9.46
N GLU A 8 -10.75 24.65 10.59
CA GLU A 8 -11.06 23.22 10.70
C GLU A 8 -12.27 22.84 9.85
N ASN A 9 -13.33 23.66 9.84
CA ASN A 9 -14.51 23.44 9.01
C ASN A 9 -14.17 23.49 7.51
N LYS A 10 -13.32 24.43 7.09
CA LYS A 10 -12.85 24.54 5.71
C LYS A 10 -12.04 23.32 5.28
N LYS A 11 -11.11 22.84 6.13
CA LYS A 11 -10.35 21.61 5.89
C LYS A 11 -11.26 20.38 5.78
N SER A 12 -12.21 20.25 6.69
CA SER A 12 -13.19 19.16 6.70
C SER A 12 -14.02 19.11 5.41
N SER A 13 -14.54 20.25 4.96
CA SER A 13 -15.29 20.36 3.70
C SER A 13 -14.44 19.96 2.48
N LYS A 14 -13.19 20.45 2.43
CA LYS A 14 -12.24 20.14 1.37
C LYS A 14 -11.95 18.64 1.25
N ILE A 15 -11.66 17.96 2.36
CA ILE A 15 -11.41 16.51 2.36
C ILE A 15 -12.64 15.74 1.88
N LYS A 16 -13.84 16.12 2.35
CA LYS A 16 -15.10 15.50 1.91
C LYS A 16 -15.29 15.62 0.39
N GLY A 17 -14.98 16.78 -0.18
CA GLY A 17 -15.02 17.01 -1.62
C GLY A 17 -14.07 16.07 -2.37
N ILE A 18 -12.81 15.95 -1.93
CA ILE A 18 -11.82 15.06 -2.57
C ILE A 18 -12.27 13.59 -2.48
N VAL A 19 -12.76 13.15 -1.31
CA VAL A 19 -13.26 11.78 -1.12
C VAL A 19 -14.45 11.50 -2.04
N MET A 20 -15.39 12.45 -2.16
CA MET A 20 -16.55 12.29 -3.04
C MET A 20 -16.14 12.18 -4.51
N ILE A 21 -15.23 13.05 -4.97
CA ILE A 21 -14.66 12.97 -6.33
C ILE A 21 -14.04 11.59 -6.56
N ALA A 22 -13.27 11.11 -5.59
CA ALA A 22 -12.58 9.84 -5.71
C ALA A 22 -13.54 8.63 -5.75
N ILE A 23 -14.63 8.65 -4.96
CA ILE A 23 -15.68 7.63 -5.04
C ILE A 23 -16.36 7.67 -6.41
N CYS A 24 -16.78 8.86 -6.87
CA CYS A 24 -17.48 8.99 -8.15
C CYS A 24 -16.62 8.49 -9.32
N ILE A 25 -15.36 8.90 -9.40
CA ILE A 25 -14.45 8.48 -10.47
C ILE A 25 -14.24 6.96 -10.43
N ARG A 26 -14.01 6.38 -9.25
CA ARG A 26 -13.82 4.94 -9.12
C ARG A 26 -15.06 4.14 -9.48
N VAL A 27 -16.26 4.62 -9.13
CA VAL A 27 -17.52 3.98 -9.53
C VAL A 27 -17.71 4.05 -11.04
N ILE A 28 -17.41 5.19 -11.68
CA ILE A 28 -17.44 5.32 -13.15
C ILE A 28 -16.47 4.31 -13.80
N VAL A 29 -15.25 4.19 -13.26
CA VAL A 29 -14.27 3.22 -13.75
C VAL A 29 -14.72 1.78 -13.51
N LEU A 30 -15.38 1.47 -12.39
CA LEU A 30 -15.94 0.15 -12.14
C LEU A 30 -17.05 -0.19 -13.15
N LEU A 31 -17.92 0.77 -13.48
CA LEU A 31 -18.95 0.59 -14.52
C LEU A 31 -18.31 0.37 -15.90
N PHE A 32 -17.22 1.09 -16.20
CA PHE A 32 -16.44 0.85 -17.41
C PHE A 32 -15.83 -0.57 -17.41
N ILE A 33 -15.26 -1.02 -16.30
CA ILE A 33 -14.75 -2.39 -16.16
C ILE A 33 -15.85 -3.44 -16.38
N ALA A 34 -17.03 -3.22 -15.80
CA ALA A 34 -18.18 -4.10 -15.97
C ALA A 34 -18.65 -4.15 -17.44
N PHE A 35 -18.65 -3.02 -18.15
CA PHE A 35 -19.03 -2.94 -19.56
C PHE A 35 -18.07 -3.74 -20.47
N PHE A 36 -16.78 -3.76 -20.16
CA PHE A 36 -15.75 -4.48 -20.93
C PHE A 36 -15.44 -5.89 -20.42
N ALA A 37 -16.19 -6.41 -19.46
CA ALA A 37 -15.89 -7.68 -18.78
C ALA A 37 -15.76 -8.89 -19.72
N ASN A 38 -16.46 -8.90 -20.87
CA ASN A 38 -16.41 -9.99 -21.85
C ASN A 38 -15.21 -9.89 -22.81
N ASN A 39 -14.57 -8.72 -22.91
CA ASN A 39 -13.52 -8.44 -23.89
C ASN A 39 -12.12 -8.32 -23.26
N MET A 40 -12.05 -8.33 -21.92
CA MET A 40 -10.82 -8.13 -21.16
C MET A 40 -10.70 -9.15 -20.03
N SER A 41 -9.54 -9.17 -19.36
CA SER A 41 -9.34 -10.02 -18.19
C SER A 41 -10.35 -9.73 -17.07
N GLU A 42 -10.84 -10.79 -16.41
CA GLU A 42 -11.72 -10.69 -15.25
C GLU A 42 -10.99 -10.04 -14.07
N GLY A 43 -9.75 -10.50 -13.81
CA GLY A 43 -8.83 -9.89 -12.84
C GLY A 43 -8.01 -8.74 -13.43
N PHE A 44 -7.26 -8.05 -12.57
CA PHE A 44 -6.43 -6.90 -12.93
C PHE A 44 -5.34 -7.29 -13.94
N VAL A 45 -4.64 -8.40 -13.67
CA VAL A 45 -3.54 -8.89 -14.52
C VAL A 45 -4.03 -9.96 -15.51
N GLY A 46 -4.95 -10.83 -15.09
CA GLY A 46 -5.47 -11.90 -15.93
C GLY A 46 -6.55 -12.73 -15.25
N SER A 47 -7.13 -13.67 -16.00
CA SER A 47 -8.24 -14.54 -15.57
C SER A 47 -7.76 -15.94 -15.19
N SER A 48 -6.82 -16.05 -14.24
CA SER A 48 -6.26 -17.35 -13.84
C SER A 48 -6.04 -17.47 -12.33
N THR A 49 -5.99 -18.70 -11.82
CA THR A 49 -5.70 -19.02 -10.41
C THR A 49 -4.28 -18.64 -9.97
N TYR A 50 -3.45 -18.19 -10.90
CA TYR A 50 -2.16 -17.59 -10.58
C TYR A 50 -2.31 -16.22 -9.90
N TYR A 51 -3.38 -15.47 -10.21
CA TYR A 51 -3.62 -14.11 -9.74
C TYR A 51 -4.56 -14.08 -8.52
N ASP A 52 -4.14 -13.37 -7.47
CA ASP A 52 -4.86 -13.36 -6.20
C ASP A 52 -6.29 -12.82 -6.29
N ASP A 53 -6.52 -11.72 -7.01
CA ASP A 53 -7.84 -11.11 -7.12
C ASP A 53 -8.84 -12.05 -7.82
N TYR A 54 -8.40 -12.74 -8.87
CA TYR A 54 -9.19 -13.78 -9.51
C TYR A 54 -9.48 -14.94 -8.53
N ARG A 55 -8.47 -15.41 -7.79
CA ARG A 55 -8.67 -16.46 -6.77
C ARG A 55 -9.65 -16.04 -5.67
N TYR A 56 -9.58 -14.80 -5.22
CA TYR A 56 -10.48 -14.27 -4.20
C TYR A 56 -11.93 -14.27 -4.69
N GLU A 57 -12.16 -13.84 -5.93
CA GLU A 57 -13.51 -13.81 -6.52
C GLU A 57 -14.05 -15.23 -6.76
N LYS A 58 -13.30 -16.12 -7.42
CA LYS A 58 -13.75 -17.50 -7.67
C LYS A 58 -13.92 -18.33 -6.40
N GLY A 59 -13.02 -18.17 -5.43
CA GLY A 59 -13.18 -18.81 -4.12
C GLY A 59 -14.41 -18.29 -3.37
N ALA A 60 -14.69 -16.99 -3.44
CA ALA A 60 -15.87 -16.42 -2.82
C ALA A 60 -17.18 -16.87 -3.50
N GLU A 61 -17.20 -17.02 -4.82
CA GLU A 61 -18.33 -17.59 -5.58
C GLU A 61 -18.60 -19.03 -5.15
N TYR A 62 -17.55 -19.88 -5.13
CA TYR A 62 -17.67 -21.26 -4.68
C TYR A 62 -18.22 -21.32 -3.25
N TYR A 63 -17.67 -20.52 -2.34
CA TYR A 63 -18.14 -20.45 -0.96
C TYR A 63 -19.63 -20.06 -0.90
N ALA A 64 -20.03 -19.02 -1.64
CA ALA A 64 -21.40 -18.51 -1.61
C ALA A 64 -22.44 -19.52 -2.13
N GLN A 65 -22.03 -20.47 -2.97
CA GLN A 65 -22.84 -21.55 -3.52
C GLN A 65 -22.93 -22.78 -2.59
N ASN A 66 -21.87 -23.07 -1.83
CA ASN A 66 -21.74 -24.32 -1.08
C ASN A 66 -21.84 -24.16 0.44
N ALA A 67 -21.64 -22.96 0.98
CA ALA A 67 -21.69 -22.73 2.41
C ALA A 67 -23.12 -22.87 2.95
N THR A 68 -23.25 -23.58 4.06
CA THR A 68 -24.54 -23.77 4.76
C THR A 68 -24.84 -22.68 5.78
N SER A 69 -23.83 -21.87 6.12
CA SER A 69 -23.95 -20.77 7.07
C SER A 69 -22.97 -19.64 6.74
N LEU A 70 -23.10 -18.50 7.43
CA LEU A 70 -22.23 -17.34 7.22
C LEU A 70 -20.75 -17.66 7.46
N ILE A 71 -20.46 -18.51 8.45
CA ILE A 71 -19.12 -18.96 8.82
C ILE A 71 -19.08 -20.48 8.72
N ASP A 72 -18.66 -20.99 7.56
CA ASP A 72 -18.58 -22.41 7.26
C ASP A 72 -17.13 -22.77 6.91
N VAL A 73 -16.37 -23.26 7.89
CA VAL A 73 -14.95 -23.58 7.71
C VAL A 73 -14.75 -24.66 6.64
N SER A 74 -15.67 -25.62 6.54
CA SER A 74 -15.57 -26.71 5.57
C SER A 74 -15.76 -26.22 4.14
N ALA A 75 -16.74 -25.34 3.91
CA ALA A 75 -16.95 -24.69 2.64
C ALA A 75 -15.79 -23.74 2.30
N PHE A 76 -15.25 -23.03 3.28
CA PHE A 76 -14.09 -22.14 3.10
C PHE A 76 -12.83 -22.90 2.65
N MET A 77 -12.53 -24.03 3.31
CA MET A 77 -11.42 -24.90 2.93
C MET A 77 -11.57 -25.43 1.51
N SER A 78 -12.76 -25.93 1.18
CA SER A 78 -13.06 -26.48 -0.15
C SER A 78 -12.99 -25.41 -1.24
N ALA A 79 -13.51 -24.22 -0.95
CA ALA A 79 -13.53 -23.09 -1.88
C ALA A 79 -12.12 -22.69 -2.33
N PHE A 80 -11.19 -22.48 -1.39
CA PHE A 80 -9.85 -22.06 -1.76
C PHE A 80 -8.98 -23.20 -2.29
N ALA A 81 -9.20 -24.44 -1.83
CA ALA A 81 -8.58 -25.61 -2.44
C ALA A 81 -8.94 -25.76 -3.92
N SER A 82 -10.19 -25.43 -4.32
CA SER A 82 -10.65 -25.48 -5.72
C SER A 82 -9.88 -24.54 -6.66
N VAL A 83 -9.28 -23.47 -6.12
CA VAL A 83 -8.46 -22.51 -6.87
C VAL A 83 -6.97 -22.64 -6.57
N GLY A 84 -6.55 -23.77 -5.99
CA GLY A 84 -5.15 -24.07 -5.70
C GLY A 84 -4.54 -23.26 -4.55
N ASP A 85 -5.37 -22.69 -3.66
CA ASP A 85 -4.94 -21.93 -2.48
C ASP A 85 -5.30 -22.68 -1.19
N TRP A 86 -4.28 -23.01 -0.40
CA TRP A 86 -4.42 -23.83 0.81
C TRP A 86 -4.58 -23.02 2.09
N VAL A 87 -4.98 -21.74 2.00
CA VAL A 87 -5.22 -20.87 3.16
C VAL A 87 -6.12 -21.50 4.22
N GLY A 88 -7.17 -22.22 3.82
CA GLY A 88 -8.12 -22.88 4.71
C GLY A 88 -7.53 -24.04 5.51
N ASN A 89 -6.48 -24.69 5.00
CA ASN A 89 -5.85 -25.82 5.68
C ASN A 89 -4.89 -25.38 6.80
N LYS A 90 -4.60 -24.07 6.88
CA LYS A 90 -3.66 -23.49 7.84
C LYS A 90 -4.37 -22.57 8.84
N LEU A 91 -5.66 -22.80 9.10
CA LEU A 91 -6.44 -22.01 10.06
C LEU A 91 -6.03 -22.24 11.52
N SER A 92 -5.35 -23.36 11.83
CA SER A 92 -4.75 -23.61 13.14
C SER A 92 -3.66 -22.60 13.50
N ASN A 93 -3.01 -21.99 12.50
CA ASN A 93 -2.11 -20.86 12.68
C ASN A 93 -2.52 -19.65 11.81
N PRO A 94 -3.48 -18.82 12.27
CA PRO A 94 -4.09 -17.76 11.47
C PRO A 94 -3.11 -16.61 11.14
N PHE A 95 -2.03 -16.46 11.90
CA PHE A 95 -1.00 -15.45 11.61
C PHE A 95 -0.05 -15.88 10.48
N GLU A 96 0.04 -17.18 10.20
CA GLU A 96 0.79 -17.70 9.05
C GLU A 96 -0.04 -17.68 7.77
N SER A 97 -1.30 -18.13 7.86
CA SER A 97 -2.23 -18.22 6.73
C SER A 97 -2.80 -16.87 6.32
N THR A 98 -2.86 -15.90 7.23
CA THR A 98 -3.40 -14.55 6.98
C THR A 98 -4.80 -14.57 6.31
N PRO A 99 -5.79 -15.23 6.93
CA PRO A 99 -7.04 -15.60 6.27
C PRO A 99 -8.07 -14.47 6.21
N LEU A 100 -7.81 -13.30 6.81
CA LEU A 100 -8.86 -12.30 7.02
C LEU A 100 -9.52 -11.82 5.72
N TRP A 101 -8.72 -11.49 4.70
CA TRP A 101 -9.25 -11.02 3.43
C TRP A 101 -10.11 -12.08 2.73
N TYR A 102 -9.67 -13.34 2.77
CA TYR A 102 -10.40 -14.49 2.23
C TYR A 102 -11.77 -14.63 2.89
N TRP A 103 -11.83 -14.50 4.22
CA TRP A 103 -13.11 -14.51 4.93
C TRP A 103 -14.00 -13.31 4.56
N ILE A 104 -13.43 -12.11 4.45
CA ILE A 104 -14.18 -10.91 4.04
C ILE A 104 -14.84 -11.13 2.68
N VAL A 105 -14.10 -11.62 1.68
CA VAL A 105 -14.66 -11.82 0.33
C VAL A 105 -15.73 -12.91 0.30
N CYS A 106 -15.54 -14.01 1.03
CA CYS A 106 -16.51 -15.09 1.17
C CYS A 106 -17.81 -14.62 1.84
N ILE A 107 -17.70 -13.96 2.99
CA ILE A 107 -18.86 -13.46 3.76
C ILE A 107 -19.63 -12.44 2.93
N LEU A 108 -18.93 -11.49 2.29
CA LEU A 108 -19.57 -10.45 1.52
C LEU A 108 -20.31 -11.03 0.32
N THR A 109 -19.67 -11.95 -0.42
CA THR A 109 -20.31 -12.61 -1.58
C THR A 109 -21.43 -13.54 -1.15
N TYR A 110 -21.32 -14.21 0.01
CA TYR A 110 -22.40 -15.02 0.55
C TYR A 110 -23.65 -14.19 0.87
N LEU A 111 -23.47 -12.98 1.41
CA LEU A 111 -24.56 -12.05 1.75
C LEU A 111 -25.18 -11.38 0.52
N THR A 112 -24.36 -10.94 -0.42
CA THR A 112 -24.83 -10.15 -1.58
C THR A 112 -25.08 -10.97 -2.83
N LYS A 113 -24.63 -12.24 -2.85
CA LYS A 113 -24.67 -13.15 -4.00
C LYS A 113 -23.99 -12.60 -5.26
N THR A 114 -22.96 -11.77 -5.08
CA THR A 114 -22.22 -11.14 -6.18
C THR A 114 -20.81 -10.75 -5.75
N VAL A 115 -19.82 -10.97 -6.61
CA VAL A 115 -18.41 -10.57 -6.36
C VAL A 115 -18.18 -9.07 -6.54
N TRP A 116 -19.09 -8.38 -7.24
CA TRP A 116 -19.02 -6.92 -7.44
C TRP A 116 -19.06 -6.14 -6.12
N SER A 117 -19.67 -6.71 -5.08
CA SER A 117 -19.66 -6.13 -3.74
C SER A 117 -18.26 -6.02 -3.16
N ILE A 118 -17.36 -6.96 -3.46
CA ILE A 118 -15.95 -6.94 -3.04
C ILE A 118 -15.24 -5.75 -3.68
N ARG A 119 -15.47 -5.53 -4.98
CA ARG A 119 -14.90 -4.40 -5.72
C ARG A 119 -15.41 -3.05 -5.18
N ILE A 120 -16.70 -2.96 -4.84
CA ILE A 120 -17.28 -1.77 -4.19
C ILE A 120 -16.65 -1.54 -2.81
N LEU A 121 -16.45 -2.59 -2.00
CA LEU A 121 -15.76 -2.48 -0.72
C LEU A 121 -14.35 -1.90 -0.90
N ASN A 122 -13.61 -2.34 -1.92
CA ASN A 122 -12.28 -1.81 -2.21
C ASN A 122 -12.30 -0.34 -2.64
N ILE A 123 -13.30 0.10 -3.40
CA ILE A 123 -13.49 1.52 -3.73
C ILE A 123 -13.70 2.34 -2.47
N LEU A 124 -14.52 1.86 -1.52
CA LEU A 124 -14.77 2.54 -0.26
C LEU A 124 -13.51 2.61 0.61
N LEU A 125 -12.78 1.50 0.75
CA LEU A 125 -11.52 1.44 1.48
C LEU A 125 -10.47 2.40 0.89
N ALA A 126 -10.29 2.38 -0.43
CA ALA A 126 -9.36 3.27 -1.12
C ALA A 126 -9.74 4.75 -0.94
N SER A 127 -11.03 5.07 -1.01
CA SER A 127 -11.54 6.44 -0.89
C SER A 127 -11.44 6.94 0.55
N PHE A 128 -11.75 6.13 1.56
CA PHE A 128 -11.57 6.52 2.96
C PHE A 128 -10.11 6.60 3.37
N THR A 129 -9.22 5.87 2.72
CA THR A 129 -7.77 5.99 2.95
C THR A 129 -7.27 7.42 2.67
N ILE A 130 -7.87 8.13 1.71
CA ILE A 130 -7.53 9.54 1.41
C ILE A 130 -7.68 10.43 2.65
N VAL A 131 -8.66 10.16 3.54
CA VAL A 131 -8.85 10.91 4.78
C VAL A 131 -7.65 10.78 5.70
N TYR A 132 -7.12 9.56 5.86
CA TYR A 132 -5.98 9.30 6.75
C TYR A 132 -4.66 9.75 6.12
N VAL A 133 -4.50 9.60 4.81
CA VAL A 133 -3.38 10.19 4.06
C VAL A 133 -3.37 11.71 4.24
N PHE A 134 -4.51 12.38 4.06
CA PHE A 134 -4.62 13.83 4.28
C PHE A 134 -4.22 14.19 5.71
N ARG A 135 -4.84 13.57 6.71
CA ARG A 135 -4.64 13.91 8.13
C ARG A 135 -3.21 13.66 8.59
N PHE A 136 -2.63 12.52 8.23
CA PHE A 136 -1.23 12.22 8.51
C PHE A 136 -0.32 13.26 7.87
N THR A 137 -0.56 13.59 6.60
CA THR A 137 0.27 14.55 5.86
C THR A 137 0.14 15.97 6.40
N ASP A 138 -1.07 16.42 6.78
CA ASP A 138 -1.32 17.77 7.31
C ASP A 138 -0.60 17.99 8.65
N LEU A 139 -0.55 16.96 9.51
CA LEU A 139 0.17 17.02 10.80
C LEU A 139 1.67 17.29 10.64
N ILE A 140 2.28 16.82 9.54
CA ILE A 140 3.74 16.79 9.38
C ILE A 140 4.22 17.83 8.36
N TYR A 141 3.52 17.95 7.23
CA TYR A 141 3.91 18.74 6.06
C TYR A 141 2.95 19.89 5.76
N GLY A 142 1.80 19.97 6.44
CA GLY A 142 0.80 21.03 6.30
C GLY A 142 -0.21 20.85 5.16
N ASP A 143 -1.25 21.70 5.19
CA ASP A 143 -2.48 21.56 4.38
C ASP A 143 -2.22 21.51 2.87
N ARG A 144 -1.28 22.35 2.39
CA ARG A 144 -0.99 22.45 0.96
C ARG A 144 -0.43 21.13 0.41
N THR A 145 0.49 20.50 1.16
CA THR A 145 1.07 19.20 0.81
C THR A 145 0.03 18.10 0.95
N ALA A 146 -0.73 18.09 2.04
CA ALA A 146 -1.79 17.10 2.28
C ALA A 146 -2.84 17.08 1.17
N THR A 147 -3.31 18.27 0.78
CA THR A 147 -4.28 18.45 -0.30
C THR A 147 -3.78 17.87 -1.61
N LYS A 148 -2.53 18.17 -1.98
CA LYS A 148 -1.97 17.69 -3.23
C LYS A 148 -1.81 16.17 -3.24
N ALA A 149 -1.27 15.61 -2.16
CA ALA A 149 -1.11 14.16 -2.03
C ALA A 149 -2.46 13.44 -2.13
N SER A 150 -3.50 14.01 -1.51
CA SER A 150 -4.88 13.49 -1.60
C SER A 150 -5.48 13.58 -3.00
N TYR A 151 -5.26 14.67 -3.74
CA TYR A 151 -5.70 14.76 -5.14
C TYR A 151 -4.98 13.75 -6.05
N LEU A 152 -3.66 13.59 -5.87
CA LEU A 152 -2.90 12.59 -6.61
C LEU A 152 -3.45 11.18 -6.35
N LEU A 153 -3.70 10.83 -5.08
CA LEU A 153 -4.27 9.53 -4.73
C LEU A 153 -5.72 9.35 -5.23
N ALA A 154 -6.47 10.43 -5.40
CA ALA A 154 -7.84 10.41 -5.89
C ALA A 154 -7.95 10.28 -7.41
N LEU A 155 -6.97 10.80 -8.16
CA LEU A 155 -7.09 11.05 -9.60
C LEU A 155 -6.08 10.29 -10.46
N LEU A 156 -4.97 9.81 -9.91
CA LEU A 156 -3.97 9.09 -10.70
C LEU A 156 -4.55 7.77 -11.23
N PRO A 157 -4.26 7.37 -12.49
CA PRO A 157 -4.84 6.19 -13.11
C PRO A 157 -4.65 4.91 -12.29
N TYR A 158 -3.43 4.68 -11.79
CA TYR A 158 -3.14 3.45 -11.05
C TYR A 158 -3.95 3.32 -9.74
N PRO A 159 -3.95 4.30 -8.81
CA PRO A 159 -4.82 4.26 -7.63
C PRO A 159 -6.33 4.21 -7.90
N VAL A 160 -6.78 4.71 -9.06
CA VAL A 160 -8.19 4.66 -9.45
C VAL A 160 -8.54 3.26 -9.95
N ILE A 161 -7.86 2.76 -10.99
CA ILE A 161 -8.18 1.50 -11.65
C ILE A 161 -7.92 0.32 -10.69
N PHE A 162 -6.77 0.29 -10.01
CA PHE A 162 -6.41 -0.82 -9.13
C PHE A 162 -7.37 -0.98 -7.94
N SER A 163 -8.02 0.11 -7.49
CA SER A 163 -9.03 0.05 -6.43
C SER A 163 -10.35 -0.60 -6.85
N CYS A 164 -10.53 -0.88 -8.13
CA CYS A 164 -11.72 -1.57 -8.66
C CYS A 164 -11.56 -3.10 -8.70
N PHE A 165 -10.42 -3.65 -8.28
CA PHE A 165 -10.15 -5.08 -8.26
C PHE A 165 -10.03 -5.61 -6.84
N SER A 166 -10.32 -6.89 -6.64
CA SER A 166 -10.52 -7.53 -5.33
C SER A 166 -9.25 -7.80 -4.51
N TYR A 167 -8.23 -6.95 -4.61
CA TYR A 167 -6.99 -7.07 -3.84
C TYR A 167 -7.13 -6.60 -2.39
N LYS A 168 -6.52 -7.34 -1.45
CA LYS A 168 -6.41 -6.97 -0.03
C LYS A 168 -5.62 -5.68 0.23
N ASP A 169 -4.86 -5.21 -0.75
CA ASP A 169 -3.96 -4.07 -0.64
C ASP A 169 -4.66 -2.75 -0.27
N GLN A 170 -5.93 -2.56 -0.63
CA GLN A 170 -6.70 -1.37 -0.22
C GLN A 170 -6.96 -1.37 1.29
N LEU A 171 -7.29 -2.53 1.87
CA LEU A 171 -7.45 -2.70 3.32
C LEU A 171 -6.11 -2.46 4.04
N VAL A 172 -5.02 -3.01 3.52
CA VAL A 172 -3.67 -2.81 4.07
C VAL A 172 -3.29 -1.34 4.04
N MET A 173 -3.54 -0.63 2.94
CA MET A 173 -3.27 0.81 2.80
C MET A 173 -4.08 1.63 3.81
N PHE A 174 -5.38 1.34 3.94
CA PHE A 174 -6.27 1.99 4.90
C PHE A 174 -5.76 1.86 6.33
N ILE A 175 -5.45 0.63 6.76
CA ILE A 175 -4.94 0.34 8.11
C ILE A 175 -3.58 1.02 8.31
N THR A 176 -2.70 0.97 7.31
CA THR A 176 -1.36 1.56 7.38
C THR A 176 -1.42 3.04 7.70
N PHE A 177 -2.20 3.81 6.94
CA PHE A 177 -2.31 5.25 7.15
C PHE A 177 -3.12 5.61 8.39
N TYR A 178 -4.07 4.77 8.80
CA TYR A 178 -4.73 4.94 10.10
C TYR A 178 -3.73 4.85 11.26
N LEU A 179 -2.93 3.77 11.31
CA LEU A 179 -1.97 3.53 12.39
C LEU A 179 -0.87 4.60 12.43
N LEU A 180 -0.36 5.01 11.26
CA LEU A 180 0.60 6.11 11.16
C LEU A 180 0.02 7.44 11.64
N TYR A 181 -1.24 7.75 11.27
CA TYR A 181 -1.94 8.93 11.75
C TYR A 181 -2.08 8.94 13.28
N ILE A 182 -2.50 7.82 13.88
CA ILE A 182 -2.65 7.74 15.34
C ILE A 182 -1.29 7.84 16.04
N ALA A 183 -0.25 7.18 15.53
CA ALA A 183 1.11 7.29 16.06
C ALA A 183 1.60 8.74 16.08
N GLU A 184 1.43 9.45 14.97
CA GLU A 184 1.84 10.85 14.86
C GLU A 184 0.99 11.79 15.73
N LYS A 185 -0.33 11.60 15.74
CA LYS A 185 -1.24 12.35 16.60
C LYS A 185 -0.88 12.17 18.07
N TYR A 186 -0.54 10.95 18.49
CA TYR A 186 -0.07 10.69 19.84
C TYR A 186 1.26 11.38 20.11
N ARG A 187 2.23 11.33 19.19
CA ARG A 187 3.51 12.04 19.34
C ARG A 187 3.30 13.54 19.59
N MET A 188 2.39 14.16 18.84
CA MET A 188 2.10 15.61 18.94
C MET A 188 1.32 15.99 20.19
N SER A 189 0.29 15.22 20.55
CA SER A 189 -0.64 15.59 21.63
C SER A 189 -0.34 14.94 22.99
N ASN A 190 0.45 13.86 23.02
CA ASN A 190 0.62 12.94 24.17
C ASN A 190 -0.68 12.37 24.75
N VAL A 191 -1.80 12.49 24.02
CA VAL A 191 -3.11 12.04 24.46
C VAL A 191 -3.68 11.12 23.39
N ILE A 192 -4.03 9.90 23.81
CA ILE A 192 -4.78 8.95 22.98
C ILE A 192 -6.18 8.75 23.58
N LYS A 193 -7.22 8.88 22.76
CA LYS A 193 -8.59 8.67 23.21
C LYS A 193 -8.84 7.16 23.32
N LYS A 194 -9.69 6.72 24.27
CA LYS A 194 -10.03 5.29 24.45
C LYS A 194 -10.49 4.62 23.15
N LYS A 195 -11.30 5.33 22.35
CA LYS A 195 -11.73 4.86 21.02
C LYS A 195 -10.59 4.65 20.03
N ASP A 196 -9.54 5.47 20.11
CA ASP A 196 -8.37 5.38 19.24
C ASP A 196 -7.53 4.15 19.67
N ILE A 197 -7.42 3.85 20.97
CA ILE A 197 -6.77 2.62 21.47
C ILE A 197 -7.50 1.38 20.94
N PHE A 198 -8.82 1.33 21.11
CA PHE A 198 -9.62 0.19 20.65
C PHE A 198 -9.49 -0.03 19.13
N ALA A 199 -9.56 1.04 18.35
CA ALA A 199 -9.38 0.98 16.91
C ALA A 199 -7.95 0.55 16.51
N VAL A 200 -6.90 1.01 17.22
CA VAL A 200 -5.53 0.53 17.00
C VAL A 200 -5.42 -0.96 17.25
N LEU A 201 -6.02 -1.49 18.32
CA LEU A 201 -5.99 -2.94 18.60
C LEU A 201 -6.69 -3.73 17.50
N ILE A 202 -7.89 -3.32 17.09
CA ILE A 202 -8.64 -3.97 16.00
C ILE A 202 -7.83 -3.94 14.71
N PHE A 203 -7.37 -2.77 14.28
CA PHE A 203 -6.64 -2.65 13.02
C PHE A 203 -5.28 -3.35 13.05
N SER A 204 -4.62 -3.42 14.21
CA SER A 204 -3.39 -4.20 14.36
C SER A 204 -3.67 -5.69 14.17
N LEU A 205 -4.71 -6.22 14.83
CA LEU A 205 -5.14 -7.61 14.64
C LEU A 205 -5.54 -7.88 13.19
N MET A 206 -6.31 -6.99 12.57
CA MET A 206 -6.71 -7.13 11.17
C MET A 206 -5.50 -7.16 10.24
N LEU A 207 -4.51 -6.31 10.47
CA LEU A 207 -3.30 -6.27 9.66
C LEU A 207 -2.46 -7.54 9.84
N MET A 208 -2.32 -8.04 11.08
CA MET A 208 -1.63 -9.30 11.35
C MET A 208 -2.30 -10.48 10.61
N LEU A 209 -3.63 -10.50 10.58
CA LEU A 209 -4.42 -11.51 9.88
C LEU A 209 -4.52 -11.30 8.35
N THR A 210 -3.95 -10.22 7.80
CA THR A 210 -3.96 -9.92 6.35
C THR A 210 -2.55 -9.97 5.73
N ARG A 211 -1.56 -9.43 6.46
CA ARG A 211 -0.12 -9.42 6.13
C ARG A 211 0.72 -9.38 7.42
N SER A 212 0.95 -10.53 8.05
CA SER A 212 1.70 -10.65 9.31
C SER A 212 3.12 -10.07 9.24
N GLY A 213 3.92 -10.40 8.21
CA GLY A 213 5.29 -9.88 8.07
C GLY A 213 5.36 -8.35 7.94
N PHE A 214 4.50 -7.75 7.11
CA PHE A 214 4.40 -6.30 6.96
C PHE A 214 3.91 -5.61 8.24
N SER A 215 2.99 -6.26 8.98
CA SER A 215 2.44 -5.69 10.21
C SER A 215 3.51 -5.42 11.28
N ILE A 216 4.49 -6.33 11.42
CA ILE A 216 5.59 -6.19 12.39
C ILE A 216 6.43 -4.95 12.06
N LEU A 217 6.81 -4.79 10.78
CA LEU A 217 7.58 -3.64 10.32
C LEU A 217 6.83 -2.32 10.53
N LEU A 218 5.53 -2.31 10.21
CA LEU A 218 4.69 -1.14 10.44
C LEU A 218 4.57 -0.81 11.93
N PHE A 219 4.36 -1.80 12.80
CA PHE A 219 4.25 -1.56 14.24
C PHE A 219 5.55 -0.99 14.82
N LEU A 220 6.71 -1.48 14.38
CA LEU A 220 8.00 -0.90 14.75
C LEU A 220 8.10 0.57 14.32
N VAL A 221 7.70 0.89 13.09
CA VAL A 221 7.68 2.26 12.59
C VAL A 221 6.73 3.15 13.35
N CYS A 222 5.49 2.71 13.57
CA CYS A 222 4.49 3.41 14.38
C CYS A 222 4.98 3.62 15.81
N PHE A 223 5.66 2.64 16.39
CA PHE A 223 6.26 2.72 17.72
C PHE A 223 7.34 3.81 17.77
N VAL A 224 8.29 3.78 16.83
CA VAL A 224 9.35 4.80 16.75
C VAL A 224 8.76 6.19 16.56
N ILE A 225 7.78 6.36 15.66
CA ILE A 225 7.09 7.64 15.45
C ILE A 225 6.35 8.07 16.72
N ALA A 226 5.61 7.19 17.39
CA ALA A 226 4.80 7.57 18.55
C ALA A 226 5.64 8.05 19.74
N PHE A 227 6.79 7.41 19.98
CA PHE A 227 7.55 7.59 21.22
C PHE A 227 8.84 8.37 21.08
N VAL A 228 9.48 8.38 19.91
CA VAL A 228 10.69 9.20 19.70
C VAL A 228 10.28 10.65 19.46
N LYS A 229 10.17 11.41 20.56
CA LYS A 229 10.07 12.88 20.49
C LYS A 229 11.35 13.45 19.87
N LYS A 230 11.25 14.69 19.34
CA LYS A 230 12.41 15.47 18.87
C LYS A 230 13.59 15.22 19.83
N LEU A 231 14.73 14.81 19.28
CA LEU A 231 15.95 14.40 20.01
C LEU A 231 16.36 15.38 21.13
N THR A 232 15.89 16.63 21.07
CA THR A 232 16.09 17.70 22.05
C THR A 232 15.36 17.52 23.39
N ASP A 233 14.23 16.80 23.48
CA ASP A 233 13.41 16.66 24.72
C ASP A 233 13.61 15.33 25.48
N ILE A 234 14.53 14.48 25.02
CA ILE A 234 14.78 13.13 25.56
C ILE A 234 15.13 13.13 27.06
N LYS A 235 15.60 14.25 27.63
CA LYS A 235 16.02 14.32 29.03
C LYS A 235 14.90 14.09 30.04
N LYS A 236 13.62 14.40 29.73
CA LYS A 236 12.53 14.39 30.73
C LYS A 236 11.80 13.04 30.90
N TYR A 237 11.95 12.10 29.96
CA TYR A 237 11.16 10.84 29.94
C TYR A 237 12.00 9.55 29.79
N LYS A 238 13.33 9.60 30.06
CA LYS A 238 14.28 8.51 29.79
C LYS A 238 13.82 7.11 30.23
N LYS A 239 13.39 6.90 31.48
CA LYS A 239 13.19 5.53 32.02
C LYS A 239 11.93 4.82 31.50
N LYS A 240 10.77 5.48 31.47
CA LYS A 240 9.51 4.86 30.97
C LYS A 240 9.54 4.64 29.46
N LEU A 241 10.16 5.54 28.72
CA LEU A 241 10.22 5.49 27.26
C LEU A 241 11.28 4.49 26.78
N LEU A 242 12.41 4.35 27.50
CA LEU A 242 13.35 3.23 27.32
C LEU A 242 12.70 1.90 27.70
N ALA A 243 11.93 1.81 28.79
CA ALA A 243 11.27 0.56 29.17
C ALA A 243 10.24 0.12 28.12
N ILE A 244 9.37 1.02 27.66
CA ILE A 244 8.38 0.72 26.61
C ILE A 244 9.08 0.39 25.28
N GLY A 245 10.19 1.08 24.95
CA GLY A 245 11.03 0.76 23.79
C GLY A 245 11.70 -0.60 23.88
N PHE A 246 12.24 -0.93 25.05
CA PHE A 246 12.89 -2.21 25.33
C PHE A 246 11.88 -3.36 25.29
N PHE A 247 10.70 -3.20 25.90
CA PHE A 247 9.62 -4.19 25.80
C PHE A 247 9.09 -4.33 24.37
N GLY A 248 9.01 -3.24 23.60
CA GLY A 248 8.66 -3.27 22.18
C GLY A 248 9.68 -4.06 21.35
N ILE A 249 10.97 -3.78 21.53
CA ILE A 249 12.06 -4.50 20.87
C ILE A 249 12.09 -5.97 21.28
N ILE A 250 11.95 -6.29 22.57
CA ILE A 250 11.88 -7.68 23.05
C ILE A 250 10.71 -8.41 22.43
N THR A 251 9.52 -7.80 22.41
CA THR A 251 8.34 -8.40 21.78
C THR A 251 8.59 -8.68 20.30
N ILE A 252 9.22 -7.75 19.59
CA ILE A 252 9.60 -7.94 18.18
C ILE A 252 10.62 -9.06 18.03
N CYS A 253 11.66 -9.11 18.87
CA CYS A 253 12.66 -10.18 18.83
C CYS A 253 12.05 -11.56 19.12
N ILE A 254 11.13 -11.65 20.09
CA ILE A 254 10.39 -12.88 20.39
C ILE A 254 9.56 -13.32 19.19
N LEU A 255 8.85 -12.39 18.54
CA LEU A 255 8.10 -12.68 17.32
C LEU A 255 9.03 -13.13 16.19
N LEU A 256 10.17 -12.47 15.98
CA LEU A 256 11.14 -12.87 14.95
C LEU A 256 11.72 -14.27 15.18
N ILE A 257 12.02 -14.63 16.42
CA ILE A 257 12.49 -15.98 16.78
C ILE A 257 11.38 -17.00 16.53
N GLN A 258 10.17 -16.73 17.03
CA GLN A 258 9.03 -17.64 16.92
C GLN A 258 8.60 -17.90 15.47
N TYR A 259 8.76 -16.91 14.59
CA TYR A 259 8.40 -17.03 13.17
C TYR A 259 9.62 -17.22 12.24
N SER A 260 10.81 -17.49 12.79
CA SER A 260 12.06 -17.54 12.02
C SER A 260 12.04 -18.57 10.89
N ASP A 261 11.61 -19.81 11.17
CA ASP A 261 11.55 -20.89 10.16
C ASP A 261 10.62 -20.54 8.99
N ILE A 262 9.49 -19.87 9.27
CA ILE A 262 8.52 -19.46 8.25
C ILE A 262 9.05 -18.28 7.45
N ILE A 263 9.78 -17.36 8.09
CA ILE A 263 10.45 -16.25 7.42
C ILE A 263 11.50 -16.81 6.47
N ILE A 264 12.33 -17.76 6.92
CA ILE A 264 13.34 -18.43 6.11
C ILE A 264 12.68 -19.17 4.95
N TYR A 265 11.66 -19.99 5.21
CA TYR A 265 10.93 -20.71 4.16
C TYR A 265 10.32 -19.77 3.11
N LYS A 266 9.67 -18.68 3.53
CA LYS A 266 9.10 -17.70 2.58
C LYS A 266 10.20 -16.99 1.80
N PHE A 267 11.30 -16.66 2.46
CA PHE A 267 12.45 -16.02 1.82
C PHE A 267 13.09 -16.95 0.77
N GLU A 268 13.32 -18.21 1.10
CA GLU A 268 13.80 -19.25 0.17
C GLU A 268 12.81 -19.50 -0.97
N TYR A 269 11.52 -19.63 -0.68
CA TYR A 269 10.49 -19.79 -1.71
C TYR A 269 10.48 -18.61 -2.68
N TYR A 270 10.61 -17.38 -2.17
CA TYR A 270 10.72 -16.22 -3.04
C TYR A 270 12.02 -16.30 -3.86
N ILE A 271 13.18 -16.53 -3.27
CA ILE A 271 14.46 -16.61 -3.99
C ILE A 271 14.46 -17.69 -5.08
N ILE A 272 14.01 -18.92 -4.77
CA ILE A 272 13.99 -20.04 -5.72
C ILE A 272 12.97 -19.80 -6.85
N ARG A 273 11.82 -19.17 -6.54
CA ARG A 273 10.86 -18.77 -7.56
C ARG A 273 11.39 -17.61 -8.42
N HIS A 274 12.23 -16.74 -7.85
CA HIS A 274 12.88 -15.64 -8.57
C HIS A 274 13.79 -16.18 -9.67
N GLU A 275 14.68 -17.14 -9.39
CA GLU A 275 15.56 -17.73 -10.42
C GLU A 275 14.77 -18.31 -11.60
N ASN A 276 13.67 -19.02 -11.33
CA ASN A 276 12.91 -19.71 -12.38
C ASN A 276 11.99 -18.81 -13.23
N THR A 277 11.63 -17.60 -12.77
CA THR A 277 10.69 -16.71 -13.48
C THR A 277 11.32 -15.45 -14.08
N LEU A 278 12.54 -15.07 -13.66
CA LEU A 278 13.07 -13.73 -13.94
C LEU A 278 14.13 -13.65 -15.04
N ASP A 279 14.78 -14.76 -15.43
CA ASP A 279 15.94 -14.77 -16.34
C ASP A 279 15.71 -14.09 -17.71
N LYS A 280 14.46 -13.75 -18.06
CA LYS A 280 14.08 -13.10 -19.33
C LYS A 280 13.37 -11.75 -19.19
N THR A 281 13.24 -11.17 -17.99
CA THR A 281 12.49 -9.91 -17.78
C THR A 281 13.39 -8.75 -17.35
N THR A 282 13.05 -7.52 -17.76
CA THR A 282 13.75 -6.28 -17.37
C THR A 282 13.82 -6.09 -15.85
N ILE A 283 12.87 -6.68 -15.12
CA ILE A 283 12.78 -6.64 -13.65
C ILE A 283 13.98 -7.34 -13.01
N ALA A 284 14.61 -8.33 -13.67
CA ALA A 284 15.81 -9.01 -13.17
C ALA A 284 16.98 -8.03 -12.92
N TYR A 285 17.13 -7.00 -13.75
CA TYR A 285 18.19 -6.00 -13.58
C TYR A 285 18.00 -5.08 -12.37
N LEU A 286 16.75 -4.94 -11.90
CA LEU A 286 16.38 -4.12 -10.74
C LEU A 286 16.23 -4.93 -9.45
N THR A 287 16.30 -6.26 -9.57
CA THR A 287 16.13 -7.20 -8.46
C THR A 287 17.39 -7.22 -7.59
N ILE A 288 17.20 -7.16 -6.27
CA ILE A 288 18.28 -7.28 -5.28
C ILE A 288 18.32 -8.73 -4.81
N ASN A 289 19.23 -9.53 -5.37
CA ASN A 289 19.35 -10.96 -5.07
C ASN A 289 20.25 -11.25 -3.85
N GLY A 290 20.96 -10.25 -3.34
CA GLY A 290 21.80 -10.37 -2.16
C GLY A 290 22.45 -9.06 -1.75
N ILE A 291 23.31 -9.11 -0.73
CA ILE A 291 23.99 -7.94 -0.17
C ILE A 291 24.81 -7.18 -1.23
N ARG A 292 25.38 -7.89 -2.20
CA ARG A 292 26.15 -7.30 -3.31
C ARG A 292 25.30 -6.43 -4.23
N ASP A 293 23.99 -6.62 -4.27
CA ASP A 293 23.05 -5.88 -5.12
C ASP A 293 22.46 -4.63 -4.45
N ILE A 294 22.86 -4.30 -3.22
CA ILE A 294 22.35 -3.14 -2.48
C ILE A 294 22.54 -1.82 -3.25
N TYR A 295 23.57 -1.73 -4.11
CA TYR A 295 23.78 -0.56 -4.97
C TYR A 295 22.62 -0.29 -5.95
N LYS A 296 21.80 -1.30 -6.26
CA LYS A 296 20.61 -1.17 -7.13
C LYS A 296 19.45 -0.45 -6.43
N LEU A 297 19.46 -0.37 -5.10
CA LEU A 297 18.34 0.11 -4.28
C LEU A 297 17.80 1.50 -4.66
N PRO A 298 18.63 2.52 -4.98
CA PRO A 298 18.11 3.81 -5.44
C PRO A 298 17.29 3.70 -6.73
N PHE A 299 17.72 2.84 -7.65
CA PHE A 299 17.01 2.58 -8.90
C PHE A 299 15.74 1.78 -8.64
N THR A 300 15.80 0.71 -7.85
CA THR A 300 14.62 -0.08 -7.47
C THR A 300 13.56 0.78 -6.79
N TYR A 301 13.97 1.75 -5.96
CA TYR A 301 13.06 2.72 -5.35
C TYR A 301 12.35 3.61 -6.38
N ILE A 302 13.08 4.19 -7.33
CA ILE A 302 12.49 5.01 -8.40
C ILE A 302 11.52 4.19 -9.26
N PHE A 303 11.96 3.00 -9.69
CA PHE A 303 11.15 2.12 -10.51
C PHE A 303 9.91 1.61 -9.78
N SER A 304 9.97 1.33 -8.48
CA SER A 304 8.81 0.90 -7.69
C SER A 304 7.66 1.92 -7.69
N MET A 305 7.96 3.21 -7.90
CA MET A 305 6.94 4.26 -7.98
C MET A 305 6.26 4.35 -9.34
N ILE A 306 6.83 3.71 -10.37
CA ILE A 306 6.35 3.70 -11.76
C ILE A 306 5.87 2.29 -12.11
N MET A 307 5.38 1.56 -11.12
CA MET A 307 4.76 0.26 -11.33
C MET A 307 3.25 0.43 -11.48
N PRO A 308 2.58 -0.38 -12.31
CA PRO A 308 3.11 -1.49 -13.10
C PRO A 308 4.10 -1.11 -14.23
N ILE A 309 5.07 -2.00 -14.50
CA ILE A 309 6.08 -1.92 -15.57
C ILE A 309 5.64 -2.83 -16.73
N GLU A 310 6.07 -2.55 -17.97
CA GLU A 310 5.56 -3.03 -19.28
C GLU A 310 4.73 -1.93 -19.97
N MET A 311 5.32 -0.74 -20.07
CA MET A 311 4.70 0.35 -20.81
C MET A 311 4.67 0.03 -22.30
N PHE A 312 3.68 0.55 -23.01
CA PHE A 312 3.54 0.48 -24.47
C PHE A 312 3.37 -0.93 -25.06
N GLY A 313 3.01 -1.92 -24.23
CA GLY A 313 2.62 -3.26 -24.69
C GLY A 313 1.18 -3.33 -25.18
N GLU A 314 0.83 -4.47 -25.81
CA GLU A 314 -0.54 -4.75 -26.26
C GLU A 314 -1.54 -4.73 -25.08
N VAL A 315 -2.72 -4.15 -25.33
CA VAL A 315 -3.76 -4.01 -24.31
C VAL A 315 -4.55 -5.32 -24.20
N THR A 316 -4.12 -6.20 -23.29
CA THR A 316 -4.73 -7.50 -23.03
C THR A 316 -5.37 -7.60 -21.64
N SER A 317 -5.04 -6.68 -20.74
CA SER A 317 -5.47 -6.69 -19.33
C SER A 317 -5.60 -5.28 -18.75
N TRP A 318 -6.26 -5.14 -17.60
CA TRP A 318 -6.32 -3.85 -16.89
C TRP A 318 -4.94 -3.37 -16.43
N TYR A 319 -4.05 -4.30 -16.11
CA TYR A 319 -2.64 -4.05 -15.84
C TYR A 319 -1.97 -3.34 -17.02
N SER A 320 -2.16 -3.84 -18.25
CA SER A 320 -1.57 -3.24 -19.45
C SER A 320 -2.09 -1.82 -19.73
N ILE A 321 -3.38 -1.56 -19.48
CA ILE A 321 -3.95 -0.20 -19.56
C ILE A 321 -3.23 0.74 -18.58
N VAL A 322 -3.11 0.32 -17.32
CA VAL A 322 -2.44 1.13 -16.30
C VAL A 322 -0.97 1.34 -16.65
N ALA A 323 -0.27 0.29 -17.09
CA ALA A 323 1.13 0.35 -17.48
C ALA A 323 1.35 1.38 -18.60
N ASN A 324 0.48 1.40 -19.62
CA ASN A 324 0.55 2.37 -20.71
C ASN A 324 0.33 3.82 -20.24
N PHE A 325 -0.52 4.06 -19.24
CA PHE A 325 -0.70 5.38 -18.64
C PHE A 325 0.37 5.75 -17.61
N ASN A 326 1.22 4.80 -17.22
CA ASN A 326 2.07 4.96 -16.05
C ASN A 326 3.23 5.94 -16.25
N ILE A 327 3.45 6.40 -17.49
CA ILE A 327 4.36 7.51 -17.79
C ILE A 327 4.02 8.78 -16.99
N ILE A 328 2.75 8.96 -16.61
CA ILE A 328 2.27 10.05 -15.75
C ILE A 328 2.91 9.99 -14.34
N MET A 329 3.39 8.83 -13.90
CA MET A 329 4.11 8.68 -12.63
C MET A 329 5.57 9.16 -12.69
N CYS A 330 6.13 9.41 -13.88
CA CYS A 330 7.54 9.83 -14.00
C CYS A 330 7.85 11.12 -13.20
N PRO A 331 7.06 12.21 -13.31
CA PRO A 331 7.26 13.41 -12.48
C PRO A 331 7.19 13.15 -10.97
N ILE A 332 6.31 12.22 -10.57
CA ILE A 332 6.13 11.86 -9.16
C ILE A 332 7.35 11.11 -8.65
N SER A 333 7.81 10.10 -9.41
CA SER A 333 8.98 9.31 -9.06
C SER A 333 10.24 10.17 -8.93
N VAL A 334 10.49 11.05 -9.91
CA VAL A 334 11.64 11.95 -9.94
C VAL A 334 11.55 12.95 -8.80
N GLY A 335 10.41 13.61 -8.60
CA GLY A 335 10.28 14.57 -7.51
C GLY A 335 10.37 13.93 -6.13
N ALA A 336 9.84 12.72 -5.94
CA ALA A 336 10.00 11.96 -4.70
C ALA A 336 11.46 11.49 -4.48
N ALA A 337 12.21 11.17 -5.53
CA ALA A 337 13.62 10.85 -5.45
C ALA A 337 14.47 12.10 -5.12
N LEU A 338 14.25 13.21 -5.83
CA LEU A 338 14.90 14.50 -5.56
C LEU A 338 14.58 15.01 -4.15
N TYR A 339 13.40 14.67 -3.63
CA TYR A 339 13.03 14.99 -2.26
C TYR A 339 14.02 14.44 -1.23
N VAL A 340 14.71 13.32 -1.48
CA VAL A 340 15.73 12.75 -0.59
C VAL A 340 16.78 13.79 -0.19
N PHE A 341 17.17 14.67 -1.11
CA PHE A 341 18.18 15.70 -0.89
C PHE A 341 17.66 16.98 -0.21
N LYS A 342 16.33 17.13 -0.04
CA LYS A 342 15.72 18.29 0.59
C LYS A 342 15.72 18.23 2.12
N LYS A 343 15.69 19.40 2.78
CA LYS A 343 15.46 19.48 4.23
C LYS A 343 14.03 19.04 4.57
N LYS A 344 13.88 18.01 5.40
CA LYS A 344 12.58 17.46 5.81
C LYS A 344 11.96 18.27 6.95
N PRO A 345 10.64 18.55 6.94
CA PRO A 345 9.95 19.15 8.09
C PRO A 345 10.08 18.28 9.33
N ASP A 346 9.87 16.97 9.16
CA ASP A 346 10.16 15.97 10.19
C ASP A 346 11.06 14.87 9.63
N LYS A 347 12.33 14.86 10.06
CA LYS A 347 13.30 13.87 9.62
C LYS A 347 12.96 12.46 10.10
N LEU A 348 12.46 12.31 11.33
CA LEU A 348 12.16 11.00 11.91
C LEU A 348 11.07 10.32 11.09
N VAL A 349 9.94 11.01 10.88
CA VAL A 349 8.83 10.47 10.11
C VAL A 349 9.27 10.13 8.69
N TYR A 350 9.99 11.04 8.03
CA TYR A 350 10.48 10.81 6.68
C TYR A 350 11.30 9.51 6.58
N TRP A 351 12.32 9.36 7.42
CA TRP A 351 13.21 8.20 7.37
C TRP A 351 12.50 6.91 7.79
N CYS A 352 11.58 6.97 8.76
CA CYS A 352 10.77 5.80 9.13
C CYS A 352 9.87 5.34 7.97
N CYS A 353 9.19 6.26 7.29
CA CYS A 353 8.35 5.95 6.13
C CYS A 353 9.20 5.44 4.95
N LEU A 354 10.35 6.06 4.69
CA LEU A 354 11.26 5.62 3.64
C LEU A 354 11.83 4.22 3.93
N MET A 355 12.23 3.95 5.18
CA MET A 355 12.69 2.63 5.60
C MET A 355 11.59 1.58 5.42
N LEU A 356 10.35 1.87 5.84
CA LEU A 356 9.23 0.95 5.61
C LEU A 356 9.04 0.65 4.12
N TYR A 357 9.16 1.67 3.27
CA TYR A 357 9.09 1.51 1.81
C TYR A 357 10.23 0.62 1.31
N ILE A 358 11.48 0.94 1.64
CA ILE A 358 12.68 0.21 1.22
C ILE A 358 12.66 -1.25 1.68
N PHE A 359 12.33 -1.51 2.95
CA PHE A 359 12.20 -2.88 3.45
C PHE A 359 11.09 -3.64 2.72
N SER A 360 9.98 -2.98 2.39
CA SER A 360 8.89 -3.61 1.64
C SER A 360 9.27 -3.90 0.18
N ILE A 361 10.07 -3.02 -0.45
CA ILE A 361 10.69 -3.31 -1.74
C ILE A 361 11.56 -4.55 -1.60
N ILE A 362 12.55 -4.56 -0.69
CA ILE A 362 13.54 -5.63 -0.54
C ILE A 362 12.89 -6.99 -0.22
N THR A 363 11.81 -6.99 0.57
CA THR A 363 11.13 -8.24 0.98
C THR A 363 10.08 -8.73 -0.01
N SER A 364 9.68 -7.90 -0.98
CA SER A 364 8.61 -8.22 -1.95
C SER A 364 9.02 -7.88 -3.39
N ILE A 365 10.30 -8.05 -3.73
CA ILE A 365 10.95 -7.48 -4.94
C ILE A 365 10.26 -7.84 -6.27
N ASN A 366 9.43 -8.89 -6.34
CA ASN A 366 8.76 -9.30 -7.58
C ASN A 366 7.23 -9.32 -7.51
N ILE A 367 6.64 -8.78 -6.44
CA ILE A 367 5.18 -8.69 -6.31
C ILE A 367 4.80 -7.22 -6.24
N PHE A 368 4.61 -6.63 -7.40
CA PHE A 368 4.46 -5.18 -7.53
C PHE A 368 3.31 -4.59 -6.72
N ARG A 369 2.24 -5.37 -6.53
CA ARG A 369 1.11 -4.97 -5.70
C ARG A 369 1.49 -4.82 -4.22
N HIS A 370 2.55 -5.47 -3.73
CA HIS A 370 2.89 -5.46 -2.30
C HIS A 370 3.32 -4.10 -1.78
N TYR A 371 3.90 -3.23 -2.62
CA TYR A 371 4.18 -1.84 -2.27
C TYR A 371 3.09 -0.87 -2.75
N TYR A 372 1.99 -1.34 -3.36
CA TYR A 372 0.83 -0.49 -3.67
C TYR A 372 0.31 0.22 -2.43
N SER A 373 0.21 -0.50 -1.29
CA SER A 373 -0.21 0.07 -0.01
C SER A 373 0.72 1.17 0.53
N LEU A 374 1.90 1.36 -0.08
CA LEU A 374 2.90 2.36 0.28
C LEU A 374 3.04 3.49 -0.75
N ILE A 375 2.35 3.40 -1.89
CA ILE A 375 2.30 4.48 -2.90
C ILE A 375 2.01 5.84 -2.29
N PRO A 376 1.10 6.01 -1.30
CA PRO A 376 0.86 7.35 -0.80
C PRO A 376 2.10 8.02 -0.17
N PHE A 377 3.14 7.28 0.24
CA PHE A 377 4.42 7.88 0.65
C PHE A 377 5.12 8.62 -0.50
N SER A 378 5.20 8.04 -1.70
CA SER A 378 5.80 8.72 -2.85
C SER A 378 4.98 9.94 -3.25
N LEU A 379 3.65 9.86 -3.17
CA LEU A 379 2.76 10.99 -3.42
C LEU A 379 2.96 12.12 -2.41
N ILE A 380 3.16 11.79 -1.13
CA ILE A 380 3.46 12.77 -0.06
C ILE A 380 4.81 13.44 -0.29
N PHE A 381 5.86 12.66 -0.56
CA PHE A 381 7.21 13.18 -0.76
C PHE A 381 7.30 14.06 -2.00
N PHE A 382 6.71 13.63 -3.12
CA PHE A 382 6.56 14.45 -4.31
C PHE A 382 5.78 15.74 -4.02
N SER A 383 4.66 15.64 -3.30
CA SER A 383 3.83 16.80 -3.00
C SER A 383 4.57 17.84 -2.18
N ASP A 384 5.34 17.41 -1.18
CA ASP A 384 6.11 18.29 -0.32
C ASP A 384 7.33 18.89 -1.05
N TYR A 385 7.99 18.10 -1.91
CA TYR A 385 9.00 18.60 -2.82
C TYR A 385 8.45 19.73 -3.67
N TRP A 386 7.36 19.48 -4.41
CA TRP A 386 6.79 20.43 -5.35
C TRP A 386 6.26 21.69 -4.67
N CYS A 387 5.68 21.56 -3.48
CA CYS A 387 5.15 22.71 -2.74
C CYS A 387 6.23 23.66 -2.23
N ARG A 388 7.45 23.16 -1.98
CA ARG A 388 8.57 23.94 -1.45
C ARG A 388 9.67 24.25 -2.48
N ALA A 389 9.64 23.60 -3.63
CA ALA A 389 10.61 23.80 -4.70
C ALA A 389 10.51 25.20 -5.33
N SER A 390 11.68 25.81 -5.59
CA SER A 390 11.79 27.04 -6.37
C SER A 390 11.38 26.81 -7.83
N GLY A 391 11.25 27.90 -8.62
CA GLY A 391 10.96 27.78 -10.06
C GLY A 391 12.01 26.94 -10.80
N ILE A 392 13.29 27.16 -10.49
CA ILE A 392 14.42 26.42 -11.06
C ILE A 392 14.36 24.93 -10.69
N GLU A 393 14.04 24.60 -9.44
CA GLU A 393 13.98 23.21 -8.99
C GLU A 393 12.81 22.43 -9.60
N LYS A 394 11.71 23.13 -9.87
CA LYS A 394 10.58 22.56 -10.64
C LYS A 394 10.96 22.34 -12.10
N LEU A 395 11.70 23.28 -12.70
CA LEU A 395 12.24 23.12 -14.05
C LEU A 395 13.18 21.90 -14.13
N ILE A 396 14.12 21.78 -13.20
CA ILE A 396 15.03 20.62 -13.11
C ILE A 396 14.23 19.32 -12.97
N CYS A 397 13.26 19.28 -12.05
CA CYS A 397 12.39 18.11 -11.90
C CYS A 397 11.67 17.79 -13.22
N GLY A 398 11.12 18.79 -13.90
CA GLY A 398 10.45 18.62 -15.19
C GLY A 398 11.36 18.07 -16.28
N LEU A 399 12.57 18.65 -16.43
CA LEU A 399 13.55 18.20 -17.42
C LEU A 399 14.01 16.76 -17.15
N VAL A 400 14.35 16.43 -15.90
CA VAL A 400 14.76 15.06 -15.52
C VAL A 400 13.61 14.07 -15.73
N SER A 401 12.37 14.49 -15.44
CA SER A 401 11.18 13.64 -15.67
C SER A 401 10.93 13.40 -17.14
N LEU A 402 11.13 14.42 -17.98
CA LEU A 402 10.98 14.29 -19.44
C LEU A 402 12.06 13.36 -19.99
N THR A 403 13.33 13.56 -19.62
CA THR A 403 14.42 12.66 -20.02
C THR A 403 14.13 11.23 -19.59
N TYR A 404 13.69 11.02 -18.35
CA TYR A 404 13.36 9.68 -17.87
C TYR A 404 12.18 9.06 -18.60
N ALA A 405 11.12 9.82 -18.85
CA ALA A 405 9.97 9.39 -19.65
C ALA A 405 10.38 9.00 -21.08
N THR A 406 11.25 9.79 -21.73
CA THR A 406 11.80 9.48 -23.06
C THR A 406 12.62 8.19 -23.03
N LEU A 407 13.46 7.98 -22.00
CA LEU A 407 14.22 6.74 -21.85
C LEU A 407 13.29 5.53 -21.72
N LEU A 408 12.20 5.64 -20.95
CA LEU A 408 11.21 4.57 -20.81
C LEU A 408 10.47 4.30 -22.13
N ILE A 409 10.08 5.35 -22.87
CA ILE A 409 9.45 5.20 -24.20
C ILE A 409 10.39 4.50 -25.17
N VAL A 410 11.66 4.91 -25.25
CA VAL A 410 12.63 4.26 -26.15
C VAL A 410 12.87 2.81 -25.75
N PHE A 411 13.04 2.56 -24.44
CA PHE A 411 13.33 1.24 -23.93
C PHE A 411 12.18 0.25 -24.13
N TYR A 412 10.93 0.64 -23.84
CA TYR A 412 9.78 -0.25 -23.93
C TYR A 412 9.03 -0.20 -25.27
N GLY A 413 9.07 0.93 -25.98
CA GLY A 413 8.27 1.15 -27.20
C GLY A 413 9.03 1.03 -28.52
N VAL A 414 10.37 1.02 -28.51
CA VAL A 414 11.19 0.95 -29.74
C VAL A 414 12.13 -0.26 -29.75
N LEU A 415 12.59 -0.72 -28.58
CA LEU A 415 13.59 -1.78 -28.45
C LEU A 415 13.00 -3.16 -28.06
N GLN A 416 11.69 -3.24 -27.83
CA GLN A 416 10.92 -4.50 -27.72
C GLN A 416 10.13 -4.71 -28.99
#